data_AF-A0A7K0Q1A5-F1
#
_entry.id   AF-A0A7K0Q1A5-F1
#
_cell.length_a   1.000
_cell.length_b   1.000
_cell.length_c   1.000
_cell.angle_alpha   90.00
_cell.angle_beta   90.00
_cell.angle_gamma   90.00
#
_symmetry.space_group_name_H-M   'P 1'
#
loop_
_entity.id
_entity.type
_entity.pdbx_description
1 polymer ?
#
loop_
_entity_poly.entity_id
_entity_poly.type
_entity_poly.pdbx_seq_one_letter_code
_entity_poly.pdbx_strand_id
1 'polypeptide(L)'
;AMALVFGLATDPDLRARLGRRLAQIVREDGYRIGTGFVGTPLVMDALCATGHLYAASRLLLQTEAPSWLYPVTVGATTVWERWDALLPDGSVNGHEMTSFNHYALGAVVDWLHRGLAGLSAAEPGFARLRVAPAVLPGLTSAGSRQVTPYGPAEAGWDRTGDRVRVTALVPPGATAEVVLPDGTRHQVGSGAHAWEVGLADELPATVLRGLDTDLADLVDDPEALALVRAEVAAFDPGRARAFTGALRYEAGSTLRTALMFADPDGLDRVHAALTDLHDTRTTEETP
;
A
#
# COMPACT_ATOMS: atom_id res chain seq x y z
N ALA A 1 -5.48 11.30 -7.28
CA ALA A 1 -5.29 11.80 -5.90
C ALA A 1 -5.88 13.20 -5.69
N MET A 2 -5.33 14.26 -6.30
CA MET A 2 -5.77 15.65 -6.06
C MET A 2 -7.28 15.89 -6.15
N ALA A 3 -7.93 15.47 -7.24
CA ALA A 3 -9.37 15.67 -7.40
C ALA A 3 -10.23 15.00 -6.30
N LEU A 4 -9.74 13.88 -5.75
CA LEU A 4 -10.39 13.16 -4.66
C LEU A 4 -10.19 13.86 -3.31
N VAL A 5 -8.96 14.31 -3.02
CA VAL A 5 -8.62 14.92 -1.72
C VAL A 5 -9.10 16.36 -1.62
N PHE A 6 -9.02 17.14 -2.69
CA PHE A 6 -9.48 18.53 -2.72
C PHE A 6 -10.99 18.68 -2.94
N GLY A 7 -11.75 17.58 -2.97
CA GLY A 7 -13.21 17.62 -3.10
C GLY A 7 -13.70 18.15 -4.45
N LEU A 8 -12.88 18.05 -5.51
CA LEU A 8 -13.27 18.51 -6.86
C LEU A 8 -14.24 17.54 -7.54
N ALA A 9 -14.14 16.25 -7.23
CA ALA A 9 -15.13 15.24 -7.62
C ALA A 9 -16.24 15.17 -6.58
N THR A 10 -17.24 16.05 -6.71
CA THR A 10 -18.38 16.19 -5.78
C THR A 10 -19.47 15.15 -5.99
N ASP A 11 -19.62 14.66 -7.22
CA ASP A 11 -20.53 13.56 -7.56
C ASP A 11 -20.01 12.22 -6.96
N PRO A 12 -20.81 11.51 -6.13
CA PRO A 12 -20.39 10.25 -5.50
C PRO A 12 -19.97 9.17 -6.50
N ASP A 13 -20.68 9.05 -7.64
CA ASP A 13 -20.38 8.04 -8.65
C ASP A 13 -19.06 8.34 -9.36
N LEU A 14 -18.85 9.60 -9.75
CA LEU A 14 -17.56 10.06 -10.27
C LEU A 14 -16.43 9.83 -9.26
N ARG A 15 -16.65 10.17 -7.98
CA ARG A 15 -15.66 9.95 -6.92
C ARG A 15 -15.29 8.46 -6.82
N ALA A 16 -16.28 7.58 -6.82
CA ALA A 16 -16.05 6.13 -6.76
C ALA A 16 -15.31 5.62 -8.00
N ARG A 17 -15.66 6.09 -9.20
CA ARG A 17 -14.92 5.74 -10.45
C ARG A 17 -13.47 6.22 -10.41
N LEU A 18 -13.22 7.44 -9.91
CA LEU A 18 -11.87 7.98 -9.80
C LEU A 18 -11.03 7.24 -8.75
N GLY A 19 -11.64 6.82 -7.64
CA GLY A 19 -11.00 5.92 -6.65
C GLY A 19 -10.57 4.61 -7.31
N ARG A 20 -11.50 3.93 -7.99
CA ARG A 20 -11.21 2.68 -8.70
C ARG A 20 -10.12 2.85 -9.74
N ARG A 21 -10.17 3.93 -10.53
CA ARG A 21 -9.14 4.21 -11.54
C ARG A 21 -7.78 4.49 -10.91
N LEU A 22 -7.73 5.20 -9.78
CA LEU A 22 -6.48 5.44 -9.06
C LEU A 22 -5.87 4.12 -8.56
N ALA A 23 -6.66 3.27 -7.92
CA ALA A 23 -6.21 1.96 -7.46
C ALA A 23 -5.73 1.06 -8.62
N GLN A 24 -6.46 1.10 -9.74
CA GLN A 24 -6.09 0.38 -10.96
C GLN A 24 -4.72 0.85 -11.49
N ILE A 25 -4.48 2.16 -11.62
CA ILE A 25 -3.19 2.69 -12.11
C ILE A 25 -2.04 2.25 -11.19
N VAL A 26 -2.24 2.32 -9.87
CA VAL A 26 -1.24 1.88 -8.89
C VAL A 26 -0.93 0.39 -9.05
N ARG A 27 -1.95 -0.45 -9.25
CA ARG A 27 -1.77 -1.89 -9.50
C ARG A 27 -1.04 -2.15 -10.81
N GLU A 28 -1.44 -1.48 -11.90
CA GLU A 28 -0.80 -1.60 -13.21
C GLU A 28 0.70 -1.28 -13.16
N ASP A 29 1.11 -0.36 -12.27
CA ASP A 29 2.51 -0.03 -12.02
C ASP A 29 3.24 -1.01 -11.08
N GLY A 30 2.64 -2.14 -10.70
CA GLY A 30 3.26 -3.09 -9.79
C GLY A 30 3.23 -2.61 -8.33
N TYR A 31 2.28 -1.75 -7.97
CA TYR A 31 2.22 -1.07 -6.68
C TYR A 31 3.44 -0.19 -6.38
N ARG A 32 4.13 0.28 -7.42
CA ARG A 32 5.25 1.22 -7.31
C ARG A 32 4.74 2.65 -7.35
N ILE A 33 5.47 3.56 -6.70
CA ILE A 33 5.03 4.96 -6.59
C ILE A 33 5.25 5.71 -7.90
N GLY A 34 4.17 6.21 -8.48
CA GLY A 34 4.19 7.01 -9.70
C GLY A 34 4.07 8.53 -9.49
N THR A 35 3.98 8.99 -8.23
CA THR A 35 3.71 10.41 -7.92
C THR A 35 4.98 11.22 -7.68
N GLY A 36 4.99 12.47 -8.16
CA GLY A 36 5.95 13.51 -7.74
C GLY A 36 5.49 14.28 -6.50
N PHE A 37 6.14 15.41 -6.20
CA PHE A 37 5.99 16.16 -4.95
C PHE A 37 4.55 16.54 -4.59
N VAL A 38 3.69 16.80 -5.57
CA VAL A 38 2.29 17.19 -5.35
C VAL A 38 1.39 15.99 -5.06
N GLY A 39 1.67 14.84 -5.68
CA GLY A 39 0.82 13.64 -5.56
C GLY A 39 1.13 12.79 -4.33
N THR A 40 2.42 12.68 -3.98
CA THR A 40 2.91 11.87 -2.85
C THR A 40 2.23 12.17 -1.51
N PRO A 41 2.02 13.44 -1.09
CA PRO A 41 1.31 13.72 0.16
C PRO A 41 -0.17 13.32 0.15
N LEU A 42 -0.76 13.01 -1.01
CA LEU A 42 -2.21 12.83 -1.17
C LEU A 42 -2.63 11.42 -1.58
N VAL A 43 -1.69 10.59 -2.05
CA VAL A 43 -2.04 9.29 -2.67
C VAL A 43 -2.63 8.32 -1.66
N MET A 44 -2.08 8.27 -0.44
CA MET A 44 -2.56 7.40 0.62
C MET A 44 -3.96 7.83 1.11
N ASP A 45 -4.16 9.12 1.34
CA ASP A 45 -5.48 9.68 1.68
C ASP A 45 -6.51 9.37 0.58
N ALA A 46 -6.14 9.54 -0.69
CA ALA A 46 -7.05 9.30 -1.81
C ALA A 46 -7.47 7.82 -1.91
N LEU A 47 -6.53 6.88 -1.80
CA LEU A 47 -6.81 5.44 -1.84
C LEU A 47 -7.68 5.02 -0.66
N CYS A 48 -7.31 5.40 0.56
CA CYS A 48 -8.05 4.98 1.76
C CYS A 48 -9.44 5.61 1.83
N ALA A 49 -9.58 6.91 1.53
CA ALA A 49 -10.87 7.61 1.54
C ALA A 49 -11.81 7.19 0.39
N THR A 50 -11.36 6.30 -0.50
CA THR A 50 -12.19 5.67 -1.54
C THR A 50 -12.30 4.15 -1.38
N GLY A 51 -11.84 3.59 -0.25
CA GLY A 51 -12.01 2.18 0.11
C GLY A 51 -10.94 1.24 -0.45
N HIS A 52 -9.86 1.75 -1.03
CA HIS A 52 -8.81 0.93 -1.66
C HIS A 52 -7.64 0.64 -0.73
N LEU A 53 -7.94 0.05 0.44
CA LEU A 53 -6.94 -0.22 1.50
C LEU A 53 -5.89 -1.23 1.07
N TYR A 54 -6.26 -2.29 0.34
CA TYR A 54 -5.29 -3.25 -0.18
C TYR A 54 -4.24 -2.57 -1.08
N ALA A 55 -4.68 -1.73 -2.02
CA ALA A 55 -3.77 -1.01 -2.90
C ALA A 55 -2.90 0.00 -2.14
N ALA A 56 -3.45 0.67 -1.13
CA ALA A 56 -2.68 1.54 -0.23
C ALA A 56 -1.61 0.75 0.52
N SER A 57 -1.94 -0.43 1.04
CA SER A 57 -0.98 -1.32 1.72
C SER A 57 0.15 -1.76 0.80
N ARG A 58 -0.19 -2.31 -0.36
CA ARG A 58 0.79 -2.77 -1.35
C ARG A 58 1.71 -1.64 -1.81
N LEU A 59 1.18 -0.42 -1.98
CA LEU A 59 1.97 0.76 -2.34
C LEU A 59 2.91 1.20 -1.21
N LEU A 60 2.44 1.21 0.04
CA LEU A 60 3.23 1.62 1.19
C LEU A 60 4.37 0.63 1.49
N LEU A 61 4.09 -0.66 1.34
CA LEU A 61 5.01 -1.76 1.66
C LEU A 61 5.88 -2.20 0.47
N GLN A 62 5.76 -1.56 -0.70
CA GLN A 62 6.61 -1.84 -1.85
C GLN A 62 8.08 -1.53 -1.54
N THR A 63 8.96 -2.47 -1.90
CA THR A 63 10.41 -2.42 -1.66
C THR A 63 11.23 -2.26 -2.93
N GLU A 64 10.62 -2.46 -4.10
CA GLU A 64 11.27 -2.24 -5.40
C GLU A 64 11.21 -0.77 -5.83
N ALA A 65 12.19 -0.32 -6.62
CA ALA A 65 12.20 1.04 -7.14
C ALA A 65 11.14 1.25 -8.24
N PRO A 66 10.42 2.38 -8.27
CA PRO A 66 10.36 3.43 -7.25
C PRO A 66 9.42 3.06 -6.08
N SER A 67 9.83 3.32 -4.84
CA SER A 67 9.00 3.19 -3.63
C SER A 67 9.61 3.94 -2.44
N TRP A 68 8.87 4.05 -1.32
CA TRP A 68 9.41 4.60 -0.08
C TRP A 68 10.41 3.67 0.60
N LEU A 69 10.21 2.35 0.51
CA LEU A 69 11.10 1.39 1.20
C LEU A 69 12.31 1.01 0.35
N TYR A 70 12.30 1.21 -0.97
CA TYR A 70 13.48 0.94 -1.80
C TYR A 70 14.74 1.64 -1.27
N PRO A 71 14.76 2.97 -1.01
CA PRO A 71 15.92 3.61 -0.38
C PRO A 71 16.38 2.93 0.91
N VAL A 72 15.43 2.51 1.76
CA VAL A 72 15.73 1.82 3.03
C VAL A 72 16.42 0.48 2.77
N THR A 73 15.96 -0.30 1.79
CA THR A 73 16.57 -1.60 1.44
C THR A 73 18.01 -1.50 0.96
N VAL A 74 18.42 -0.33 0.46
CA VAL A 74 19.78 -0.05 -0.01
C VAL A 74 20.56 0.88 0.93
N GLY A 75 20.12 1.01 2.18
CA GLY A 75 20.88 1.64 3.26
C GLY A 75 20.68 3.15 3.44
N ALA A 76 19.63 3.74 2.86
CA ALA A 76 19.27 5.13 3.12
C ALA A 76 18.91 5.36 4.59
N THR A 77 19.39 6.46 5.16
CA THR A 77 19.01 6.95 6.49
C THR A 77 18.25 8.29 6.45
N THR A 78 18.08 8.84 5.25
CA THR A 78 17.35 10.08 4.95
C THR A 78 16.45 9.86 3.73
N VAL A 79 15.46 10.74 3.55
CA VAL A 79 14.60 10.72 2.36
C VAL A 79 15.35 11.37 1.19
N TRP A 80 15.25 10.79 0.00
CA TRP A 80 15.92 11.29 -1.20
C TRP A 80 15.03 12.26 -1.98
N GLU A 81 15.65 13.12 -2.77
CA GLU A 81 14.95 14.05 -3.68
C GLU A 81 14.19 13.32 -4.79
N ARG A 82 14.77 12.21 -5.26
CA ARG A 82 14.21 11.39 -6.33
C ARG A 82 14.01 9.96 -5.84
N TRP A 83 12.97 9.32 -6.37
CA TRP A 83 12.75 7.89 -6.15
C TRP A 83 13.90 7.04 -6.68
N ASP A 84 14.55 7.52 -7.75
CA ASP A 84 15.61 6.85 -8.49
C ASP A 84 16.97 7.52 -8.27
N ALA A 85 17.19 8.17 -7.12
CA ALA A 85 18.47 8.84 -6.81
C ALA A 85 19.67 7.85 -6.84
N LEU A 86 19.45 6.62 -6.35
CA LEU A 86 20.31 5.47 -6.58
C LEU A 86 19.55 4.45 -7.44
N LEU A 87 20.11 4.10 -8.60
CA LEU A 87 19.51 3.10 -9.49
C LEU A 87 19.71 1.67 -8.95
N PRO A 88 18.87 0.70 -9.37
CA PRO A 88 19.01 -0.69 -8.91
C PRO A 88 20.37 -1.35 -9.24
N ASP A 89 21.12 -0.80 -10.20
CA ASP A 89 22.48 -1.25 -10.53
C ASP A 89 23.57 -0.64 -9.63
N GLY A 90 23.18 0.19 -8.65
CA GLY A 90 24.07 0.87 -7.72
C GLY A 90 24.68 2.17 -8.24
N SER A 91 24.37 2.58 -9.48
CA SER A 91 24.81 3.86 -9.99
C SER A 91 23.95 5.01 -9.47
N VAL A 92 24.60 6.16 -9.22
CA VAL A 92 23.87 7.40 -8.90
C VAL A 92 23.21 7.90 -10.17
N ASN A 93 22.00 8.43 -10.02
CA ASN A 93 21.29 9.06 -11.12
C ASN A 93 22.15 10.16 -11.76
N GLY A 94 22.41 10.04 -13.07
CA GLY A 94 23.28 10.94 -13.81
C GLY A 94 22.72 12.34 -14.05
N HIS A 95 21.49 12.64 -13.62
CA HIS A 95 20.93 13.98 -13.69
C HIS A 95 21.60 14.93 -12.68
N GLU A 96 21.81 16.18 -13.08
CA GLU A 96 22.51 17.20 -12.28
C GLU A 96 21.84 17.54 -10.93
N MET A 97 20.56 17.19 -10.76
CA MET A 97 19.76 17.45 -9.56
C MET A 97 19.43 16.14 -8.84
N THR A 98 20.36 15.67 -8.01
CA THR A 98 20.24 14.44 -7.21
C THR A 98 20.76 14.67 -5.79
N SER A 99 19.85 14.94 -4.85
CA SER A 99 20.13 14.97 -3.41
C SER A 99 19.63 13.71 -2.69
N PHE A 100 20.45 13.16 -1.79
CA PHE A 100 20.09 12.05 -0.89
C PHE A 100 19.46 12.52 0.43
N ASN A 101 19.17 13.82 0.59
CA ASN A 101 18.56 14.35 1.81
C ASN A 101 17.59 15.50 1.48
N HIS A 102 16.34 15.13 1.18
CA HIS A 102 15.26 16.02 0.79
C HIS A 102 13.92 15.52 1.32
N TYR A 103 13.27 16.30 2.19
CA TYR A 103 12.12 15.82 2.98
C TYR A 103 10.82 15.63 2.17
N ALA A 104 10.70 16.20 0.96
CA ALA A 104 9.42 16.31 0.26
C ALA A 104 8.71 14.95 0.04
N LEU A 105 9.45 13.90 -0.32
CA LEU A 105 8.89 12.56 -0.51
C LEU A 105 8.58 11.84 0.81
N GLY A 106 9.08 12.38 1.93
CA GLY A 106 8.80 11.94 3.30
C GLY A 106 7.46 12.43 3.83
N ALA A 107 6.70 13.20 3.04
CA ALA A 107 5.36 13.67 3.41
C ALA A 107 4.38 12.54 3.76
N VAL A 108 4.65 11.29 3.35
CA VAL A 108 3.89 10.11 3.76
C VAL A 108 3.88 9.91 5.29
N VAL A 109 4.92 10.37 6.00
CA VAL A 109 5.03 10.21 7.46
C VAL A 109 3.87 10.89 8.18
N ASP A 110 3.41 12.03 7.67
CA ASP A 110 2.24 12.72 8.20
C ASP A 110 0.97 11.85 8.10
N TRP A 111 0.81 11.11 6.99
CA TRP A 111 -0.26 10.11 6.84
C TRP A 111 -0.07 8.90 7.76
N LEU A 112 1.17 8.46 8.06
CA LEU A 112 1.40 7.38 9.03
C LEU A 112 0.88 7.74 10.42
N HIS A 113 1.04 9.00 10.84
CA HIS A 113 0.50 9.47 12.13
C HIS A 113 -1.03 9.61 12.10
N ARG A 114 -1.56 10.31 11.08
CA ARG A 114 -2.97 10.71 11.03
C ARG A 114 -3.91 9.64 10.49
N GLY A 115 -3.47 8.93 9.46
CA GLY A 115 -4.23 7.91 8.74
C GLY A 115 -3.98 6.52 9.31
N LEU A 116 -2.74 6.03 9.25
CA LEU A 116 -2.42 4.65 9.67
C LEU A 116 -2.65 4.43 11.18
N ALA A 117 -2.01 5.24 12.04
CA ALA A 117 -2.26 5.18 13.49
C ALA A 117 -3.57 5.85 13.89
N GLY A 118 -4.11 6.73 13.06
CA GLY A 118 -5.42 7.35 13.24
C GLY A 118 -5.44 8.64 14.06
N LEU A 119 -4.30 9.17 14.52
CA LEU A 119 -4.25 10.33 15.43
C LEU A 119 -4.15 11.66 14.68
N SER A 120 -5.22 12.46 14.71
CA SER A 120 -5.22 13.80 14.09
C SER A 120 -5.99 14.83 14.92
N ALA A 121 -5.81 16.11 14.60
CA ALA A 121 -6.60 17.18 15.17
C ALA A 121 -7.95 17.28 14.43
N ALA A 122 -9.07 17.19 15.15
CA ALA A 122 -10.39 17.50 14.60
C ALA A 122 -10.67 19.02 14.64
N GLU A 123 -10.02 19.72 15.58
CA GLU A 123 -10.03 21.17 15.69
C GLU A 123 -8.60 21.71 15.85
N PRO A 124 -8.31 22.93 15.33
CA PRO A 124 -7.00 23.55 15.50
C PRO A 124 -6.53 23.53 16.95
N GLY A 125 -5.29 23.11 17.19
CA GLY A 125 -4.70 23.06 18.52
C GLY A 125 -5.09 21.85 19.37
N PHE A 126 -5.77 20.83 18.82
CA PHE A 126 -6.10 19.57 19.50
C PHE A 126 -7.08 19.69 20.69
N ALA A 127 -7.89 20.76 20.76
CA ALA A 127 -9.00 20.84 21.72
C ALA A 127 -9.99 19.68 21.51
N ARG A 128 -10.17 19.30 20.24
CA ARG A 128 -10.83 18.07 19.82
C ARG A 128 -9.90 17.25 18.94
N LEU A 129 -9.70 15.98 19.30
CA LEU A 129 -8.95 15.00 18.53
C LEU A 129 -9.88 14.21 17.61
N ARG A 130 -9.29 13.62 16.58
CA ARG A 130 -9.88 12.56 15.77
C ARG A 130 -9.02 11.31 15.88
N VAL A 131 -9.64 10.20 16.22
CA VAL A 131 -9.06 8.85 16.23
C VAL A 131 -9.78 8.03 15.16
N ALA A 132 -9.14 7.84 14.00
CA ALA A 132 -9.73 7.14 12.87
C ALA A 132 -8.67 6.35 12.09
N PRO A 133 -8.21 5.19 12.61
CA PRO A 133 -7.15 4.42 11.99
C PRO A 133 -7.60 3.76 10.68
N ALA A 134 -6.76 3.81 9.66
CA ALA A 134 -6.85 2.99 8.46
C ALA A 134 -6.04 1.70 8.70
N VAL A 135 -6.75 0.60 8.99
CA VAL A 135 -6.13 -0.72 9.18
C VAL A 135 -5.79 -1.29 7.81
N LEU A 136 -4.51 -1.32 7.48
CA LEU A 136 -4.03 -1.83 6.20
C LEU A 136 -3.79 -3.34 6.27
N PRO A 137 -4.20 -4.12 5.25
CA PRO A 137 -3.88 -5.54 5.16
C PRO A 137 -2.37 -5.78 5.24
N GLY A 138 -1.92 -6.83 5.93
CA GLY A 138 -0.50 -7.16 6.09
C GLY A 138 0.23 -6.40 7.21
N LEU A 139 -0.42 -5.43 7.86
CA LEU A 139 0.08 -4.83 9.10
C LEU A 139 -0.68 -5.38 10.31
N THR A 140 0.05 -5.68 11.38
CA THR A 140 -0.53 -6.21 12.63
C THR A 140 -0.72 -5.15 13.69
N SER A 141 -0.06 -3.99 13.58
CA SER A 141 -0.24 -2.88 14.51
C SER A 141 0.30 -1.57 13.93
N ALA A 142 -0.21 -0.46 14.48
CA ALA A 142 0.36 0.87 14.31
C ALA A 142 0.04 1.74 15.51
N GLY A 143 0.89 2.72 15.81
CA GLY A 143 0.67 3.65 16.91
C GLY A 143 1.36 4.98 16.68
N SER A 144 0.77 6.04 17.22
CA SER A 144 1.30 7.39 17.18
C SER A 144 1.06 8.08 18.52
N ARG A 145 2.05 8.89 18.91
CA ARG A 145 2.01 9.72 20.11
C ARG A 145 2.39 11.14 19.75
N GLN A 146 1.56 12.10 20.13
CA GLN A 146 1.79 13.52 19.92
C GLN A 146 1.74 14.26 21.26
N VAL A 147 2.70 15.14 21.52
CA VAL A 147 2.59 16.10 22.62
C VAL A 147 1.80 17.29 22.09
N THR A 148 0.58 17.46 22.61
CA THR A 148 -0.35 18.54 22.27
C THR A 148 -0.25 19.67 23.30
N PRO A 149 -0.87 20.85 23.07
CA PRO A 149 -1.00 21.88 24.09
C PRO A 149 -1.70 21.42 25.38
N TYR A 150 -2.50 20.35 25.32
CA TYR A 150 -3.23 19.76 26.45
C TYR A 150 -2.44 18.64 27.15
N GLY A 151 -1.30 18.22 26.61
CA GLY A 151 -0.51 17.07 27.07
C GLY A 151 -0.41 15.95 26.03
N PRO A 152 0.08 14.76 26.43
CA PRO A 152 0.25 13.65 25.50
C PRO A 152 -1.10 13.12 25.02
N ALA A 153 -1.21 12.96 23.70
CA ALA A 153 -2.28 12.25 23.04
C ALA A 153 -1.70 11.05 22.28
N GLU A 154 -2.40 9.92 22.34
CA GLU A 154 -1.96 8.68 21.71
C GLU A 154 -3.14 8.05 20.98
N ALA A 155 -2.88 7.43 19.83
CA ALA A 155 -3.82 6.52 19.20
C ALA A 155 -3.07 5.42 18.49
N GLY A 156 -3.71 4.27 18.39
CA GLY A 156 -3.14 3.13 17.69
C GLY A 156 -4.08 1.96 17.69
N TRP A 157 -3.62 0.89 17.06
CA TRP A 157 -4.34 -0.36 16.99
C TRP A 157 -3.39 -1.54 16.91
N ASP A 158 -3.89 -2.69 17.33
CA ASP A 158 -3.29 -3.99 17.13
C ASP A 158 -4.35 -4.96 16.58
N ARG A 159 -3.90 -5.95 15.81
CA ARG A 159 -4.76 -6.92 15.14
C ARG A 159 -4.31 -8.34 15.44
N THR A 160 -5.28 -9.18 15.75
CA THR A 160 -5.11 -10.63 15.90
C THR A 160 -6.22 -11.34 15.13
N GLY A 161 -5.87 -12.00 14.02
CA GLY A 161 -6.88 -12.54 13.08
C GLY A 161 -7.80 -11.44 12.59
N ASP A 162 -9.12 -11.67 12.60
CA ASP A 162 -10.11 -10.68 12.17
C ASP A 162 -10.57 -9.74 13.30
N ARG A 163 -9.79 -9.61 14.38
CA ARG A 163 -10.10 -8.70 15.48
C ARG A 163 -9.08 -7.58 15.54
N VAL A 164 -9.58 -6.35 15.55
CA VAL A 164 -8.77 -5.15 15.72
C VAL A 164 -9.13 -4.49 17.04
N ARG A 165 -8.11 -4.27 17.87
CA ARG A 165 -8.20 -3.49 19.10
C ARG A 165 -7.71 -2.08 18.81
N VAL A 166 -8.59 -1.08 18.92
CA VAL A 166 -8.24 0.34 18.79
C VAL A 166 -8.06 0.95 20.17
N THR A 167 -7.03 1.76 20.36
CA THR A 167 -6.74 2.45 21.63
C THR A 167 -6.57 3.95 21.42
N ALA A 168 -6.94 4.73 22.44
CA ALA A 168 -6.75 6.17 22.45
C ALA A 168 -6.42 6.68 23.86
N LEU A 169 -5.49 7.63 23.95
CA LEU A 169 -5.24 8.45 25.13
C LEU A 169 -5.64 9.90 24.80
N VAL A 170 -6.66 10.38 25.50
CA VAL A 170 -7.14 11.76 25.37
C VAL A 170 -6.66 12.58 26.57
N PRO A 171 -5.87 13.65 26.37
CA PRO A 171 -5.37 14.45 27.48
C PRO A 171 -6.50 15.22 28.20
N PRO A 172 -6.31 15.59 29.48
CA PRO A 172 -7.23 16.45 30.22
C PRO A 172 -7.55 17.75 29.47
N GLY A 173 -8.82 18.17 29.50
CA GLY A 173 -9.27 19.39 28.82
C GLY A 173 -9.52 19.25 27.32
N ALA A 174 -9.27 18.06 26.74
CA ALA A 174 -9.61 17.74 25.36
C ALA A 174 -10.70 16.67 25.26
N THR A 175 -11.28 16.54 24.06
CA THR A 175 -12.26 15.48 23.70
C THR A 175 -11.84 14.80 22.40
N ALA A 176 -12.34 13.60 22.10
CA ALA A 176 -12.06 12.93 20.84
C ALA A 176 -13.32 12.41 20.16
N GLU A 177 -13.37 12.60 18.84
CA GLU A 177 -14.21 11.80 17.95
C GLU A 177 -13.44 10.55 17.53
N VAL A 178 -14.01 9.39 17.80
CA VAL A 178 -13.44 8.09 17.44
C VAL A 178 -14.29 7.50 16.35
N VAL A 179 -13.67 7.07 15.26
CA VAL A 179 -14.30 6.31 14.17
C VAL A 179 -13.55 4.99 14.05
N LEU A 180 -14.21 3.91 14.45
CA LEU A 180 -13.65 2.57 14.37
C LEU A 180 -13.65 2.06 12.92
N PRO A 181 -12.82 1.06 12.59
CA PRO A 181 -12.73 0.50 11.23
C PRO A 181 -14.06 -0.01 10.64
N ASP A 182 -14.99 -0.44 11.49
CA ASP A 182 -16.34 -0.88 11.10
C ASP A 182 -17.32 0.30 10.85
N GLY A 183 -16.84 1.54 11.00
CA GLY A 183 -17.61 2.77 10.85
C GLY A 183 -18.32 3.23 12.13
N THR A 184 -18.27 2.45 13.22
CA THR A 184 -18.85 2.81 14.52
C THR A 184 -18.20 4.08 15.06
N ARG A 185 -19.01 4.99 15.64
CA ARG A 185 -18.56 6.30 16.10
C ARG A 185 -18.77 6.49 17.59
N HIS A 186 -17.77 7.07 18.26
CA HIS A 186 -17.84 7.46 19.66
C HIS A 186 -17.39 8.92 19.85
N GLN A 187 -17.91 9.55 20.89
CA GLN A 187 -17.40 10.81 21.43
C GLN A 187 -16.96 10.54 22.86
N VAL A 188 -15.71 10.87 23.18
CA VAL A 188 -15.13 10.61 24.50
C VAL A 188 -14.41 11.84 25.06
N GLY A 189 -14.40 11.94 26.39
CA GLY A 189 -13.57 12.92 27.10
C GLY A 189 -12.16 12.39 27.36
N SER A 190 -11.44 13.08 28.24
CA SER A 190 -10.10 12.69 28.68
C SER A 190 -10.06 11.27 29.29
N GLY A 191 -8.95 10.57 29.09
CA GLY A 191 -8.73 9.24 29.64
C GLY A 191 -8.12 8.28 28.62
N ALA A 192 -7.86 7.06 29.09
CA ALA A 192 -7.47 5.94 28.24
C ALA A 192 -8.72 5.16 27.83
N HIS A 193 -8.85 4.90 26.54
CA HIS A 193 -9.99 4.22 25.94
C HIS A 193 -9.53 3.08 25.04
N ALA A 194 -10.34 2.03 24.96
CA ALA A 194 -10.09 0.89 24.08
C ALA A 194 -11.41 0.33 23.54
N TRP A 195 -11.37 -0.12 22.29
CA TRP A 195 -12.49 -0.74 21.59
C TRP A 195 -11.98 -1.95 20.81
N GLU A 196 -12.87 -2.91 20.57
CA GLU A 196 -12.58 -4.07 19.73
C GLU A 196 -13.67 -4.19 18.66
N VAL A 197 -13.25 -4.42 17.42
CA VAL A 197 -14.14 -4.64 16.27
C VAL A 197 -13.68 -5.82 15.44
N GLY A 198 -14.63 -6.45 14.76
CA GLY A 198 -14.34 -7.41 13.72
C GLY A 198 -13.95 -6.69 12.42
N LEU A 199 -12.83 -7.06 11.82
CA LEU A 199 -12.37 -6.55 10.54
C LEU A 199 -11.62 -7.65 9.79
N ALA A 200 -12.29 -8.24 8.81
CA ALA A 200 -11.66 -9.15 7.85
C ALA A 200 -10.91 -8.34 6.78
N ASP A 201 -9.84 -8.91 6.22
CA ASP A 201 -9.19 -8.30 5.06
C ASP A 201 -10.05 -8.50 3.81
N GLU A 202 -10.26 -7.43 3.07
CA GLU A 202 -10.75 -7.48 1.70
C GLU A 202 -9.55 -7.58 0.76
N LEU A 203 -9.13 -8.80 0.48
CA LEU A 203 -8.08 -9.09 -0.50
C LEU A 203 -8.69 -9.30 -1.90
N PRO A 204 -8.00 -8.92 -2.98
CA PRO A 204 -8.42 -9.30 -4.32
C PRO A 204 -8.44 -10.82 -4.47
N ALA A 205 -9.48 -11.35 -5.09
CA ALA A 205 -9.50 -12.75 -5.51
C ALA A 205 -8.60 -12.89 -6.73
N THR A 206 -7.56 -13.73 -6.64
CA THR A 206 -6.62 -13.99 -7.74
C THR A 206 -6.95 -15.34 -8.38
N VAL A 207 -6.90 -15.41 -9.72
CA VAL A 207 -7.16 -16.65 -10.46
C VAL A 207 -5.93 -17.02 -11.28
N LEU A 208 -5.18 -18.01 -10.78
CA LEU A 208 -4.00 -18.53 -11.46
C LEU A 208 -4.41 -19.58 -12.50
N ARG A 209 -3.99 -19.39 -13.75
CA ARG A 209 -4.27 -20.26 -14.91
C ARG A 209 -3.01 -20.54 -15.72
N GLY A 210 -1.91 -20.86 -15.04
CA GLY A 210 -0.63 -21.08 -15.69
C GLY A 210 -0.20 -19.87 -16.53
N LEU A 211 0.19 -20.06 -17.80
CA LEU A 211 0.55 -18.95 -18.69
C LEU A 211 -0.64 -18.06 -19.09
N ASP A 212 -1.86 -18.52 -18.91
CA ASP A 212 -3.07 -17.75 -19.19
C ASP A 212 -3.55 -16.96 -17.97
N THR A 213 -2.77 -16.93 -16.89
CA THR A 213 -2.96 -16.05 -15.73
C THR A 213 -2.90 -14.58 -16.18
N ASP A 214 -3.89 -13.80 -15.74
CA ASP A 214 -3.94 -12.36 -15.95
C ASP A 214 -2.81 -11.68 -15.17
N LEU A 215 -2.09 -10.74 -15.79
CA LEU A 215 -1.02 -10.02 -15.12
C LEU A 215 -1.52 -9.26 -13.89
N ALA A 216 -2.77 -8.79 -13.91
CA ALA A 216 -3.36 -8.10 -12.79
C ALA A 216 -3.64 -9.04 -11.61
N ASP A 217 -4.01 -10.30 -11.87
CA ASP A 217 -4.13 -11.32 -10.82
C ASP A 217 -2.75 -11.75 -10.32
N LEU A 218 -1.76 -11.82 -11.21
CA LEU A 218 -0.39 -12.17 -10.86
C LEU A 218 0.23 -11.14 -9.89
N VAL A 219 0.07 -9.83 -10.15
CA VAL A 219 0.62 -8.80 -9.26
C VAL A 219 -0.09 -8.76 -7.91
N ASP A 220 -1.36 -9.15 -7.87
CA ASP A 220 -2.18 -9.23 -6.66
C ASP A 220 -1.83 -10.46 -5.80
N ASP A 221 -1.00 -11.36 -6.32
CA ASP A 221 -0.49 -12.57 -5.65
C ASP A 221 1.04 -12.52 -5.51
N PRO A 222 1.59 -11.99 -4.38
CA PRO A 222 3.02 -11.86 -4.20
C PRO A 222 3.81 -13.17 -4.29
N GLU A 223 3.21 -14.29 -3.87
CA GLU A 223 3.83 -15.61 -3.94
C GLU A 223 3.93 -16.10 -5.40
N ALA A 224 2.82 -16.02 -6.14
CA ALA A 224 2.81 -16.37 -7.56
C ALA A 224 3.76 -15.47 -8.37
N LEU A 225 3.77 -14.17 -8.09
CA LEU A 225 4.70 -13.25 -8.75
C LEU A 225 6.16 -13.60 -8.46
N ALA A 226 6.51 -13.90 -7.21
CA ALA A 226 7.87 -14.31 -6.85
C ALA A 226 8.29 -15.61 -7.55
N LEU A 227 7.38 -16.59 -7.60
CA LEU A 227 7.58 -17.86 -8.31
C LEU A 227 7.85 -17.65 -9.80
N VAL A 228 6.98 -16.91 -10.49
CA VAL A 228 7.13 -16.62 -11.93
C VAL A 228 8.45 -15.89 -12.19
N ARG A 229 8.82 -14.93 -11.35
CA ARG A 229 10.07 -14.20 -11.50
C ARG A 229 11.29 -15.12 -11.37
N ALA A 230 11.27 -16.05 -10.42
CA ALA A 230 12.34 -17.03 -10.24
C ALA A 230 12.47 -17.94 -11.46
N GLU A 231 11.36 -18.49 -11.95
CA GLU A 231 11.35 -19.36 -13.13
C GLU A 231 11.81 -18.64 -14.39
N VAL A 232 11.33 -17.40 -14.64
CA VAL A 232 11.77 -16.60 -15.79
C VAL A 232 13.25 -16.26 -15.66
N ALA A 233 13.75 -15.92 -14.47
CA ALA A 233 15.17 -15.61 -14.27
C ALA A 233 16.09 -16.80 -14.58
N ALA A 234 15.61 -18.04 -14.45
CA ALA A 234 16.41 -19.22 -14.74
C ALA A 234 16.74 -19.40 -16.23
N PHE A 235 15.92 -18.87 -17.14
CA PHE A 235 16.14 -19.01 -18.59
C PHE A 235 16.26 -17.68 -19.35
N ASP A 236 15.67 -16.59 -18.85
CA ASP A 236 15.76 -15.25 -19.43
C ASP A 236 15.88 -14.17 -18.32
N PRO A 237 17.09 -13.99 -17.73
CA PRO A 237 17.34 -12.99 -16.70
C PRO A 237 17.02 -11.56 -17.14
N GLY A 238 17.16 -11.26 -18.44
CA GLY A 238 16.87 -9.94 -18.99
C GLY A 238 15.37 -9.64 -18.92
N ARG A 239 14.54 -10.61 -19.29
CA ARG A 239 13.08 -10.51 -19.21
C ARG A 239 12.56 -10.56 -17.78
N ALA A 240 13.20 -11.31 -16.89
CA ALA A 240 12.85 -11.30 -15.46
C ALA A 240 12.94 -9.89 -14.84
N ARG A 241 13.89 -9.05 -15.29
CA ARG A 241 14.00 -7.64 -14.85
C ARG A 241 12.84 -6.76 -15.33
N ALA A 242 12.11 -7.15 -16.38
CA ALA A 242 10.95 -6.39 -16.84
C ALA A 242 9.82 -6.42 -15.79
N PHE A 243 9.66 -7.53 -15.05
CA PHE A 243 8.65 -7.68 -13.99
C PHE A 243 8.85 -6.70 -12.82
N THR A 244 10.08 -6.24 -12.59
CA THR A 244 10.42 -5.22 -11.57
C THR A 244 10.63 -3.84 -12.16
N GLY A 245 10.30 -3.67 -13.44
CA GLY A 245 10.72 -2.53 -14.26
C GLY A 245 9.60 -2.08 -15.19
N ALA A 246 9.77 -2.34 -16.48
CA ALA A 246 8.93 -1.80 -17.54
C ALA A 246 7.57 -2.51 -17.71
N LEU A 247 7.37 -3.68 -17.10
CA LEU A 247 6.11 -4.43 -17.24
C LEU A 247 4.96 -3.67 -16.56
N ARG A 248 3.85 -3.59 -17.28
CA ARG A 248 2.58 -3.04 -16.82
C ARG A 248 1.62 -4.19 -16.55
N TYR A 249 1.08 -4.27 -15.35
CA TYR A 249 0.18 -5.33 -14.90
C TYR A 249 -1.28 -4.99 -15.25
N GLU A 250 -1.54 -4.85 -16.55
CA GLU A 250 -2.83 -4.43 -17.10
C GLU A 250 -3.80 -5.61 -17.18
N ALA A 251 -5.01 -5.41 -16.67
CA ALA A 251 -6.08 -6.39 -16.76
C ALA A 251 -6.42 -6.71 -18.23
N GLY A 252 -6.61 -7.98 -18.54
CA GLY A 252 -6.80 -8.52 -19.89
C GLY A 252 -5.50 -8.89 -20.60
N SER A 253 -4.33 -8.58 -20.02
CA SER A 253 -3.04 -9.07 -20.52
C SER A 253 -2.61 -10.29 -19.73
N THR A 254 -2.15 -11.34 -20.41
CA THR A 254 -1.73 -12.59 -19.76
C THR A 254 -0.21 -12.73 -19.71
N LEU A 255 0.25 -13.63 -18.85
CA LEU A 255 1.65 -14.06 -18.81
C LEU A 255 2.17 -14.54 -20.18
N ARG A 256 1.33 -15.27 -20.93
CA ARG A 256 1.66 -15.71 -22.29
C ARG A 256 2.02 -14.54 -23.20
N THR A 257 1.26 -13.45 -23.13
CA THR A 257 1.53 -12.24 -23.91
C THR A 257 2.80 -11.55 -23.43
N ALA A 258 3.02 -11.45 -22.11
CA ALA A 258 4.24 -10.86 -21.54
C ALA A 258 5.50 -11.65 -21.86
N LEU A 259 5.38 -12.97 -21.97
CA LEU A 259 6.47 -13.90 -22.27
C LEU A 259 6.47 -14.34 -23.74
N MET A 260 5.82 -13.60 -24.64
CA MET A 260 5.81 -13.91 -26.06
C MET A 260 7.24 -14.01 -26.60
N PHE A 261 7.52 -15.04 -27.40
CA PHE A 261 8.85 -15.37 -27.95
C PHE A 261 9.90 -15.80 -26.91
N ALA A 262 9.50 -16.15 -25.68
CA ALA A 262 10.39 -16.83 -24.73
C ALA A 262 10.65 -18.29 -25.16
N ASP A 263 11.67 -18.88 -24.54
CA ASP A 263 12.03 -20.29 -24.70
C ASP A 263 10.85 -21.23 -24.33
N PRO A 264 10.44 -22.18 -25.19
CA PRO A 264 9.32 -23.07 -24.91
C PRO A 264 9.46 -23.91 -23.64
N ASP A 265 10.65 -24.47 -23.38
CA ASP A 265 10.88 -25.28 -22.18
C ASP A 265 10.79 -24.42 -20.90
N GLY A 266 11.24 -23.16 -20.99
CA GLY A 266 11.04 -22.16 -19.94
C GLY A 266 9.57 -21.81 -19.70
N LEU A 267 8.79 -21.66 -20.78
CA LEU A 267 7.35 -21.40 -20.70
C LEU A 267 6.59 -22.56 -20.04
N ASP A 268 6.95 -23.80 -20.36
CA ASP A 268 6.34 -24.99 -19.77
C ASP A 268 6.63 -25.10 -18.26
N ARG A 269 7.83 -24.72 -17.82
CA ARG A 269 8.16 -24.64 -16.38
C ARG A 269 7.32 -23.59 -15.65
N VAL A 270 7.20 -22.39 -16.21
CA VAL A 270 6.34 -21.32 -15.64
C VAL A 270 4.89 -21.78 -15.57
N HIS A 271 4.40 -22.45 -16.61
CA HIS A 271 3.05 -22.99 -16.65
C HIS A 271 2.82 -24.01 -15.53
N ALA A 272 3.70 -25.02 -15.44
CA ALA A 272 3.60 -26.08 -14.44
C ALA A 272 3.69 -25.52 -13.02
N ALA A 273 4.65 -24.63 -12.74
CA ALA A 273 4.84 -24.06 -11.41
C ALA A 273 3.58 -23.30 -10.90
N LEU A 274 2.92 -22.54 -11.77
CA LEU A 274 1.68 -21.84 -11.41
C LEU A 274 0.48 -22.77 -11.27
N THR A 275 0.39 -23.83 -12.08
CA THR A 275 -0.64 -24.86 -11.94
C THR A 275 -0.48 -25.61 -10.62
N ASP A 276 0.75 -26.03 -10.28
CA ASP A 276 1.05 -26.72 -9.02
C ASP A 276 0.72 -25.84 -7.80
N LEU A 277 1.04 -24.54 -7.86
CA LEU A 277 0.68 -23.57 -6.81
C LEU A 277 -0.85 -23.46 -6.66
N HIS A 278 -1.58 -23.39 -7.76
CA HIS A 278 -3.04 -23.37 -7.74
C HIS A 278 -3.62 -24.65 -7.14
N ASP A 279 -3.18 -25.82 -7.62
CA ASP A 279 -3.68 -27.12 -7.19
C ASP A 279 -3.43 -27.33 -5.69
N THR A 280 -2.23 -27.00 -5.19
CA THR A 280 -1.88 -27.10 -3.78
C THR A 280 -2.87 -26.32 -2.90
N ARG A 281 -3.17 -25.07 -3.27
CA ARG A 281 -4.11 -24.21 -2.52
C ARG A 281 -5.54 -24.77 -2.55
N THR A 282 -6.00 -25.30 -3.68
CA THR A 282 -7.34 -25.90 -3.77
C THR A 282 -7.49 -27.20 -2.97
N THR A 283 -6.41 -27.99 -2.84
CA THR A 283 -6.42 -29.21 -2.02
C THR A 283 -6.42 -28.90 -0.51
N GLU A 284 -5.80 -27.81 -0.08
CA GLU A 284 -5.83 -27.37 1.33
C GLU A 284 -7.17 -26.75 1.73
N GLU A 285 -7.94 -26.20 0.78
CA GLU A 285 -9.28 -25.62 1.01
C GLU A 285 -10.41 -26.66 1.00
N THR A 286 -10.15 -27.93 0.66
CA THR A 286 -11.15 -29.00 0.67
C THR A 286 -10.98 -29.87 1.93
N PRO A 287 -11.90 -29.82 2.92
CA PRO A 287 -11.80 -30.60 4.16
C PRO A 287 -11.97 -32.11 3.97
#